data_AF-A0A2E4JX70-F1
#
_entry.id   AF-A0A2E4JX70-F1
#
_cell.length_a   1.000
_cell.length_b   1.000
_cell.length_c   1.000
_cell.angle_alpha   90.00
_cell.angle_beta   90.00
_cell.angle_gamma   90.00
#
_symmetry.space_group_name_H-M   'P 1'
#
loop_
_entity.id
_entity.type
_entity.pdbx_description
1 polymer ?
#
loop_
_entity_poly.entity_id
_entity_poly.type
_entity_poly.pdbx_seq_one_letter_code
_entity_poly.pdbx_strand_id
1 'polypeptide(L)'
;MITDKLNRWVTMLVNLSVLAGIVLVAIQIQQNTDITKAQMANEYYLLDAQLELTMMGESPAQSLEKAIYFPDELNQEDAVILDRYFNFGILQLQRIRKMIELGVADEELYQERAGYLRWHLGNEAGRRWSTQYVLGEPNELYRDIETVLSGSDFQINKQVLDAMLANPEPERL
;
A
#
# COMPACT_ATOMS: atom_id res chain seq x y z
N MET A 1 1.26 39.80 55.92
CA MET A 1 0.14 40.10 55.00
C MET A 1 0.54 40.11 53.52
N ILE A 2 1.53 40.90 53.07
CA ILE A 2 2.01 40.86 51.66
C ILE A 2 2.72 39.53 51.34
N THR A 3 3.54 39.04 52.28
CA THR A 3 4.29 37.78 52.16
C THR A 3 3.37 36.55 52.07
N ASP A 4 2.25 36.53 52.80
CA ASP A 4 1.29 35.42 52.78
C ASP A 4 0.50 35.35 51.47
N LYS A 5 0.16 36.52 50.91
CA LYS A 5 -0.48 36.62 49.60
C LYS A 5 0.50 36.18 48.50
N LEU A 6 1.76 36.64 48.55
CA LEU A 6 2.79 36.25 47.60
C LEU A 6 3.05 34.74 47.63
N ASN A 7 3.15 34.14 48.82
CA ASN A 7 3.37 32.71 48.98
C ASN A 7 2.21 31.89 48.38
N ARG A 8 0.96 32.31 48.61
CA ARG A 8 -0.22 31.67 48.00
C ARG A 8 -0.20 31.75 46.46
N TRP A 9 0.17 32.90 45.89
CA TRP A 9 0.27 33.06 44.44
C TRP A 9 1.38 32.19 43.84
N VAL A 10 2.52 32.10 44.52
CA VAL A 10 3.63 31.22 44.11
C VAL A 10 3.21 29.76 44.17
N THR A 11 2.59 29.30 45.26
CA THR A 11 2.09 27.92 45.36
C THR A 11 1.03 27.61 44.29
N MET A 12 0.14 28.55 44.00
CA MET A 12 -0.84 28.40 42.92
C MET A 12 -0.18 28.28 41.55
N LEU A 13 0.81 29.11 41.25
CA LEU A 13 1.60 29.03 40.01
C LEU A 13 2.35 27.71 39.89
N VAL A 14 2.97 27.23 40.97
CA VAL A 14 3.65 25.93 41.00
C VAL A 14 2.67 24.80 40.70
N ASN A 15 1.49 24.79 41.34
CA ASN A 15 0.48 23.77 41.08
C ASN A 15 -0.04 23.82 39.63
N LEU A 16 -0.21 25.02 39.07
CA LEU A 16 -0.60 25.19 37.67
C LEU A 16 0.49 24.69 36.71
N SER A 17 1.77 24.96 37.00
CA SER A 17 2.89 24.46 36.20
C SER A 17 3.01 22.94 36.26
N VAL A 18 2.79 22.33 37.43
CA VAL A 18 2.75 20.87 37.57
C VAL A 18 1.60 20.27 36.76
N LEU A 19 0.40 20.86 36.85
CA LEU A 19 -0.75 20.41 36.08
C LEU A 19 -0.50 20.53 34.56
N ALA A 20 0.03 21.66 34.12
CA ALA A 20 0.41 21.87 32.73
C ALA A 20 1.46 20.86 32.26
N GLY A 21 2.45 20.54 33.11
CA GLY A 21 3.44 19.51 32.84
C GLY A 21 2.84 18.11 32.68
N ILE A 22 1.90 17.73 33.55
CA ILE A 22 1.19 16.44 33.46
C ILE A 22 0.38 16.35 32.17
N VAL A 23 -0.35 17.42 31.82
CA VAL A 23 -1.13 17.48 30.57
C VAL A 23 -0.21 17.36 29.35
N LEU A 24 0.92 18.06 29.35
CA LEU A 24 1.89 17.97 28.26
C LEU A 24 2.47 16.55 28.12
N VAL A 25 2.82 15.90 29.23
CA VAL A 25 3.30 14.51 29.22
C VAL A 25 2.22 13.55 28.70
N ALA A 26 0.96 13.73 29.10
CA ALA A 26 -0.14 12.91 28.59
C ALA A 26 -0.30 13.05 27.06
N ILE A 27 -0.21 14.29 26.53
CA ILE A 27 -0.23 14.55 25.08
C ILE A 27 0.96 13.87 24.39
N GLN A 28 2.17 13.98 24.94
CA GLN A 28 3.38 13.34 24.39
C GLN A 28 3.27 11.81 24.39
N ILE A 29 2.72 11.19 25.44
CA ILE A 29 2.51 9.74 25.51
C ILE A 29 1.52 9.29 24.43
N GLN A 30 0.44 10.04 24.24
CA GLN A 30 -0.55 9.74 23.19
C GLN A 30 0.10 9.81 21.80
N GLN A 31 0.83 10.89 21.51
CA GLN A 31 1.55 11.06 20.24
C GLN A 31 2.59 9.95 20.01
N ASN A 32 3.39 9.62 21.03
CA ASN A 32 4.38 8.54 20.93
C ASN A 32 3.71 7.19 20.67
N THR A 33 2.58 6.92 21.32
CA THR A 33 1.82 5.68 21.11
C THR A 33 1.33 5.56 19.68
N ASP A 34 0.81 6.65 19.10
CA ASP A 34 0.29 6.65 17.73
C ASP A 34 1.42 6.49 16.70
N ILE A 35 2.58 7.13 16.92
CA ILE A 35 3.78 6.94 16.10
C ILE A 35 4.27 5.48 16.17
N THR A 36 4.35 4.90 17.37
CA THR A 36 4.78 3.51 17.53
C THR A 36 3.83 2.54 16.83
N LYS A 37 2.51 2.76 16.92
CA LYS A 37 1.53 1.95 16.18
C LYS A 37 1.72 2.04 14.67
N ALA A 38 1.96 3.25 14.14
CA ALA A 38 2.21 3.45 12.71
C ALA A 38 3.52 2.79 12.26
N GLN A 39 4.58 2.87 13.06
CA GLN A 39 5.84 2.19 12.79
C GLN A 39 5.67 0.66 12.77
N MET A 40 4.99 0.10 13.78
CA MET A 40 4.74 -1.34 13.84
C MET A 40 3.89 -1.81 12.65
N ALA A 41 2.80 -1.10 12.32
CA ALA A 41 1.98 -1.43 11.15
C ALA A 41 2.82 -1.43 9.87
N ASN A 42 3.64 -0.39 9.68
CA ASN A 42 4.54 -0.30 8.52
C ASN A 42 5.57 -1.46 8.48
N GLU A 43 6.13 -1.86 9.62
CA GLU A 43 7.08 -2.97 9.72
C GLU A 43 6.44 -4.31 9.34
N TYR A 44 5.22 -4.58 9.81
CA TYR A 44 4.46 -5.78 9.39
C TYR A 44 4.31 -5.87 7.87
N TYR A 45 3.90 -4.78 7.21
CA TYR A 45 3.76 -4.77 5.75
C TYR A 45 5.10 -4.93 5.02
N LEU A 46 6.20 -4.43 5.57
CA LEU A 46 7.53 -4.64 4.99
C LEU A 46 7.98 -6.11 5.08
N LEU A 47 7.68 -6.78 6.19
CA LEU A 47 7.96 -8.21 6.35
C LEU A 47 7.13 -9.04 5.37
N ASP A 48 5.84 -8.75 5.22
CA ASP A 48 4.98 -9.43 4.24
C ASP A 48 5.47 -9.18 2.82
N ALA A 49 5.76 -7.94 2.45
CA ALA A 49 6.34 -7.58 1.16
C ALA A 49 7.66 -8.34 0.88
N GLN A 50 8.51 -8.49 1.89
CA GLN A 50 9.76 -9.24 1.75
C GLN A 50 9.51 -10.74 1.56
N LEU A 51 8.53 -11.31 2.27
CA LEU A 51 8.12 -12.71 2.08
C LEU A 51 7.61 -12.93 0.65
N GLU A 52 6.74 -12.06 0.15
CA GLU A 52 6.21 -12.12 -1.21
C GLU A 52 7.34 -12.09 -2.25
N LEU A 53 8.26 -11.12 -2.14
CA LEU A 53 9.42 -11.01 -3.02
C LEU A 53 10.34 -12.24 -2.94
N THR A 54 10.50 -12.82 -1.75
CA THR A 54 11.30 -14.04 -1.55
C THR A 54 10.65 -15.24 -2.25
N MET A 55 9.32 -15.36 -2.12
CA MET A 55 8.54 -16.46 -2.70
C MET A 55 8.44 -16.38 -4.24
N MET A 56 8.57 -15.18 -4.82
CA MET A 56 8.64 -15.00 -6.28
C MET A 56 9.91 -15.61 -6.92
N GLY A 57 10.95 -15.88 -6.13
CA GLY A 57 12.18 -16.49 -6.62
C GLY A 57 12.99 -15.61 -7.57
N GLU A 58 13.81 -16.24 -8.41
CA GLU A 58 14.83 -15.54 -9.21
C GLU A 58 14.32 -14.99 -10.56
N SER A 59 13.21 -15.52 -11.09
CA SER A 59 12.75 -15.16 -12.44
C SER A 59 11.26 -14.83 -12.56
N PRO A 60 10.71 -13.92 -11.73
CA PRO A 60 9.30 -13.52 -11.83
C PRO A 60 8.96 -12.87 -13.18
N ALA A 61 9.94 -12.27 -13.86
CA ALA A 61 9.75 -11.66 -15.16
C ALA A 61 9.31 -12.67 -16.23
N GLN A 62 9.81 -13.91 -16.21
CA GLN A 62 9.43 -14.93 -17.20
C GLN A 62 7.97 -15.35 -17.02
N SER A 63 7.53 -15.57 -15.79
CA SER A 63 6.13 -15.89 -15.50
C SER A 63 5.20 -14.71 -15.82
N LEU A 64 5.65 -13.48 -15.59
CA LEU A 64 4.91 -12.27 -15.99
C LEU A 64 4.82 -12.12 -17.51
N GLU A 65 5.90 -12.38 -18.25
CA GLU A 65 5.90 -12.38 -19.72
C GLU A 65 4.88 -13.39 -20.26
N LYS A 66 4.89 -14.63 -19.75
CA LYS A 66 3.88 -15.64 -20.10
C LYS A 66 2.47 -15.17 -19.74
N ALA A 67 2.26 -14.56 -18.58
CA ALA A 67 0.95 -14.03 -18.19
C ALA A 67 0.41 -12.98 -19.18
N ILE A 68 1.31 -12.23 -19.83
CA ILE A 68 0.97 -11.17 -20.78
C ILE A 68 0.73 -11.74 -22.19
N TYR A 69 1.62 -12.62 -22.67
CA TYR A 69 1.63 -13.06 -24.07
C TYR A 69 1.00 -14.45 -24.28
N PHE A 70 1.13 -15.35 -23.30
CA PHE A 70 0.74 -16.77 -23.41
C PHE A 70 0.03 -17.26 -22.12
N PRO A 71 -1.06 -16.62 -21.67
CA PRO A 71 -1.69 -16.89 -20.38
C PRO A 71 -2.24 -18.32 -20.23
N ASP A 72 -2.48 -19.03 -21.35
CA ASP A 72 -2.94 -20.42 -21.36
C ASP A 72 -1.80 -21.44 -21.24
N GLU A 73 -0.55 -20.98 -21.33
CA GLU A 73 0.66 -21.80 -21.18
C GLU A 73 1.27 -21.73 -19.77
N LEU A 74 0.61 -21.00 -18.85
CA LEU A 74 1.05 -20.89 -17.46
C LEU A 74 1.03 -22.27 -16.78
N ASN A 75 2.16 -22.62 -16.16
CA ASN A 75 2.26 -23.83 -15.36
C ASN A 75 2.01 -23.55 -13.86
N GLN A 76 2.12 -24.58 -13.03
CA GLN A 76 1.88 -24.46 -11.59
C GLN A 76 2.89 -23.54 -10.88
N GLU A 77 4.16 -23.55 -11.31
CA GLU A 77 5.19 -22.66 -10.78
C GLU A 77 4.90 -21.20 -11.14
N ASP A 78 4.55 -20.94 -12.41
CA ASP A 78 4.14 -19.61 -12.86
C ASP A 78 2.95 -19.10 -12.03
N ALA A 79 1.97 -19.97 -11.75
CA ALA A 79 0.81 -19.60 -10.93
C ALA A 79 1.19 -19.22 -9.48
N VAL A 80 2.13 -19.93 -8.86
CA VAL A 80 2.60 -19.59 -7.50
C VAL A 80 3.35 -18.25 -7.50
N ILE A 81 4.22 -18.03 -8.49
CA ILE A 81 4.97 -16.77 -8.63
C ILE A 81 4.00 -15.60 -8.87
N LEU A 82 3.03 -15.78 -9.78
CA LEU A 82 2.05 -14.76 -10.13
C LEU A 82 1.09 -14.46 -8.99
N ASP A 83 0.69 -15.46 -8.19
CA ASP A 83 -0.09 -15.25 -6.97
C ASP A 83 0.62 -14.26 -6.02
N ARG A 84 1.91 -14.48 -5.78
CA ARG A 84 2.74 -13.58 -4.98
C ARG A 84 2.86 -12.20 -5.60
N TYR A 85 3.12 -12.14 -6.91
CA TYR A 85 3.24 -10.88 -7.66
C TYR A 85 1.97 -10.03 -7.59
N PHE A 86 0.79 -10.63 -7.81
CA PHE A 86 -0.48 -9.92 -7.74
C PHE A 86 -0.84 -9.53 -6.30
N ASN A 87 -0.63 -10.43 -5.33
CA ASN A 87 -0.88 -10.15 -3.92
C ASN A 87 0.00 -8.99 -3.41
N PHE A 88 1.25 -8.90 -3.86
CA PHE A 88 2.13 -7.77 -3.52
C PHE A 88 1.52 -6.42 -3.88
N GLY A 89 0.89 -6.29 -5.06
CA GLY A 89 0.18 -5.08 -5.45
C GLY A 89 -0.97 -4.72 -4.49
N ILE A 90 -1.72 -5.72 -4.04
CA ILE A 90 -2.83 -5.56 -3.10
C ILE A 90 -2.34 -5.15 -1.70
N LEU A 91 -1.28 -5.79 -1.20
CA LEU A 91 -0.66 -5.49 0.10
C LEU A 91 -0.21 -4.03 0.20
N GLN A 92 0.32 -3.46 -0.89
CA GLN A 92 0.72 -2.05 -0.92
C GLN A 92 -0.48 -1.11 -0.69
N LEU A 93 -1.66 -1.41 -1.25
CA LEU A 93 -2.85 -0.60 -1.01
C LEU A 93 -3.39 -0.77 0.40
N GLN A 94 -3.40 -2.00 0.93
CA GLN A 94 -3.78 -2.25 2.32
C GLN A 94 -2.92 -1.46 3.30
N ARG A 95 -1.60 -1.43 3.05
CA ARG A 95 -0.64 -0.62 3.82
C ARG A 95 -1.02 0.85 3.81
N ILE A 96 -1.28 1.43 2.64
CA ILE A 96 -1.60 2.85 2.53
C ILE A 96 -2.95 3.15 3.21
N ARG A 97 -3.96 2.30 3.02
CA ARG A 97 -5.24 2.44 3.71
C ARG A 97 -5.05 2.46 5.23
N LYS A 98 -4.21 1.56 5.75
CA LYS A 98 -3.89 1.55 7.18
C LYS A 98 -3.14 2.80 7.64
N MET A 99 -2.24 3.33 6.81
CA MET A 99 -1.55 4.59 7.09
C MET A 99 -2.50 5.80 7.10
N ILE A 100 -3.54 5.81 6.26
CA ILE A 100 -4.60 6.83 6.27
C ILE A 100 -5.40 6.76 7.58
N GLU A 101 -5.81 5.55 8.01
CA GLU A 101 -6.50 5.37 9.29
C GLU A 101 -5.70 5.88 10.50
N LEU A 102 -4.37 5.82 10.40
CA LEU A 102 -3.45 6.30 11.44
C LEU A 102 -3.09 7.79 11.28
N GLY A 103 -3.60 8.47 10.25
CA GLY A 103 -3.35 9.89 10.00
C GLY A 103 -1.94 10.22 9.50
N VAL A 104 -1.20 9.24 8.95
CA VAL A 104 0.18 9.40 8.46
C VAL A 104 0.29 9.37 6.94
N ALA A 105 -0.81 9.09 6.24
CA ALA A 105 -0.95 9.20 4.78
C ALA A 105 -2.29 9.87 4.44
N ASP A 106 -2.45 10.26 3.19
CA ASP A 106 -3.67 10.86 2.66
C ASP A 106 -4.32 9.99 1.58
N GLU A 107 -5.58 10.31 1.27
CA GLU A 107 -6.36 9.61 0.26
C GLU A 107 -5.79 9.83 -1.16
N GLU A 108 -5.10 10.95 -1.41
CA GLU A 108 -4.47 11.24 -2.70
C GLU A 108 -3.39 10.20 -3.02
N LEU A 109 -2.51 9.89 -2.06
CA LEU A 109 -1.52 8.83 -2.19
C LEU A 109 -2.15 7.47 -2.46
N TYR A 110 -3.28 7.16 -1.82
CA TYR A 110 -3.99 5.91 -2.08
C TYR A 110 -4.50 5.84 -3.51
N GLN A 111 -5.14 6.90 -4.01
CA GLN A 111 -5.69 6.93 -5.38
C GLN A 111 -4.59 6.86 -6.44
N GLU A 112 -3.47 7.57 -6.24
CA GLU A 112 -2.29 7.47 -7.10
C GLU A 112 -1.81 6.01 -7.18
N ARG A 113 -1.68 5.36 -6.03
CA ARG A 113 -1.17 3.98 -5.93
C ARG A 113 -2.17 2.95 -6.43
N ALA A 114 -3.46 3.16 -6.24
CA ALA A 114 -4.50 2.30 -6.79
C ALA A 114 -4.44 2.27 -8.32
N GLY A 115 -4.09 3.38 -8.98
CA GLY A 115 -3.85 3.42 -10.42
C GLY A 115 -2.78 2.44 -10.91
N TYR A 116 -1.74 2.18 -10.10
CA TYR A 116 -0.69 1.21 -10.43
C TYR A 116 -1.16 -0.26 -10.40
N LEU A 117 -2.32 -0.57 -9.81
CA LEU A 117 -2.89 -1.91 -9.93
C LEU A 117 -3.23 -2.27 -11.37
N ARG A 118 -3.51 -1.29 -12.24
CA ARG A 118 -3.71 -1.56 -13.68
C ARG A 118 -2.49 -2.22 -14.31
N TRP A 119 -1.29 -1.86 -13.85
CA TRP A 119 -0.07 -2.52 -14.34
C TRP A 119 0.06 -3.95 -13.81
N HIS A 120 -0.28 -4.18 -12.54
CA HIS A 120 -0.12 -5.50 -11.92
C HIS A 120 -1.16 -6.51 -12.42
N LEU A 121 -2.41 -6.08 -12.55
CA LEU A 121 -3.56 -6.94 -12.85
C LEU A 121 -4.09 -6.77 -14.28
N GLY A 122 -3.49 -5.88 -15.09
CA GLY A 122 -3.95 -5.52 -16.44
C GLY A 122 -3.63 -6.53 -17.55
N ASN A 123 -3.45 -7.79 -17.18
CA ASN A 123 -3.27 -8.93 -18.09
C ASN A 123 -4.28 -10.02 -17.79
N GLU A 124 -4.40 -10.98 -18.69
CA GLU A 124 -5.39 -12.06 -18.61
C GLU A 124 -5.22 -12.94 -17.35
N ALA A 125 -3.98 -13.19 -16.91
CA ALA A 125 -3.74 -13.93 -15.67
C ALA A 125 -4.21 -13.16 -14.43
N GLY A 126 -3.97 -11.84 -14.39
CA GLY A 126 -4.47 -10.95 -13.33
C GLY A 126 -6.00 -10.91 -13.26
N ARG A 127 -6.69 -10.96 -14.42
CA ARG A 127 -8.15 -11.12 -14.49
C ARG A 127 -8.63 -12.42 -13.85
N ARG A 128 -8.00 -13.54 -14.22
CA ARG A 128 -8.36 -14.87 -13.70
C ARG A 128 -8.11 -14.93 -12.20
N TRP A 129 -6.97 -14.43 -11.74
CA TRP A 129 -6.59 -14.37 -10.33
C TRP A 129 -7.56 -13.51 -9.51
N SER A 130 -7.83 -12.28 -9.95
CA SER A 130 -8.74 -11.37 -9.24
C SER A 130 -10.13 -11.95 -9.10
N THR A 131 -10.68 -12.61 -10.13
CA THR A 131 -11.98 -13.28 -10.07
C THR A 131 -12.04 -14.34 -8.96
N GLN A 132 -10.93 -15.05 -8.68
CA GLN A 132 -10.87 -16.06 -7.61
C GLN A 132 -10.62 -15.42 -6.23
N TYR A 133 -9.72 -14.45 -6.16
CA TYR A 133 -9.33 -13.77 -4.91
C TYR A 133 -10.48 -12.95 -4.31
N VAL A 134 -11.28 -12.33 -5.17
CA VAL A 134 -12.42 -11.47 -4.82
C VAL A 134 -13.56 -12.21 -4.12
N LEU A 135 -13.65 -13.54 -4.25
CA LEU A 135 -14.71 -14.34 -3.62
C LEU A 135 -14.62 -14.39 -2.08
N GLY A 136 -13.60 -13.76 -1.47
CA GLY A 136 -13.28 -13.85 -0.05
C GLY A 136 -14.08 -12.97 0.91
N GLU A 137 -14.45 -11.74 0.55
CA GLU A 137 -15.45 -10.86 1.21
C GLU A 137 -15.40 -9.45 0.58
N PRO A 138 -16.55 -8.83 0.21
CA PRO A 138 -16.54 -7.50 -0.39
C PRO A 138 -16.20 -6.42 0.64
N ASN A 139 -14.98 -5.91 0.57
CA ASN A 139 -14.52 -4.74 1.33
C ASN A 139 -14.28 -3.53 0.39
N GLU A 140 -13.89 -2.38 0.94
CA GLU A 140 -13.59 -1.17 0.15
C GLU A 140 -12.49 -1.40 -0.88
N LEU A 141 -11.45 -2.14 -0.52
CA LEU A 141 -10.35 -2.52 -1.41
C LEU A 141 -10.83 -3.34 -2.62
N TYR A 142 -11.81 -4.23 -2.44
CA TYR A 142 -12.42 -4.94 -3.55
C TYR A 142 -13.09 -3.98 -4.55
N ARG A 143 -13.85 -3.01 -4.07
CA ARG A 143 -14.49 -2.01 -4.94
C ARG A 143 -13.47 -1.16 -5.68
N ASP A 144 -12.34 -0.85 -5.06
CA ASP A 144 -11.25 -0.12 -5.70
C ASP A 144 -10.58 -0.99 -6.80
N ILE A 145 -10.29 -2.26 -6.52
CA ILE A 145 -9.77 -3.21 -7.51
C ILE A 145 -10.74 -3.34 -8.69
N GLU A 146 -12.04 -3.54 -8.41
CA GLU A 146 -13.08 -3.64 -9.43
C GLU A 146 -13.15 -2.36 -10.27
N THR A 147 -13.12 -1.18 -9.63
CA THR A 147 -13.12 0.11 -10.32
C THR A 147 -11.89 0.26 -11.22
N VAL A 148 -10.71 -0.09 -10.72
CA VAL A 148 -9.45 0.01 -11.46
C VAL A 148 -9.43 -0.93 -12.67
N LEU A 149 -9.99 -2.13 -12.53
CA LEU A 149 -10.09 -3.14 -13.57
C LEU A 149 -11.32 -2.98 -14.48
N SER A 150 -12.32 -2.20 -14.06
CA SER A 150 -13.51 -1.95 -14.85
C SER A 150 -13.13 -1.25 -16.17
N GLY A 151 -13.57 -1.82 -17.28
CA GLY A 151 -13.23 -1.32 -18.62
C GLY A 151 -11.81 -1.62 -19.09
N SER A 152 -11.02 -2.41 -18.35
CA SER A 152 -9.75 -2.95 -18.86
C SER A 152 -10.01 -3.99 -19.94
N ASP A 153 -9.28 -3.91 -21.05
CA ASP A 153 -9.22 -4.96 -22.07
C ASP A 153 -8.22 -6.08 -21.70
N PHE A 154 -7.53 -5.92 -20.57
CA PHE A 154 -6.48 -6.80 -20.08
C PHE A 154 -5.33 -6.98 -21.09
N GLN A 155 -5.09 -5.94 -21.91
CA GLN A 155 -3.97 -5.85 -22.86
C GLN A 155 -3.01 -4.72 -22.51
N ILE A 156 -3.23 -3.97 -21.43
CA ILE A 156 -2.41 -2.80 -21.05
C ILE A 156 -0.92 -3.15 -20.99
N ASN A 157 -0.58 -4.25 -20.31
CA ASN A 157 0.83 -4.69 -20.22
C ASN A 157 1.41 -4.96 -21.62
N LYS A 158 0.66 -5.70 -22.44
CA LYS A 158 1.08 -6.06 -23.79
C LYS A 158 1.28 -4.83 -24.68
N GLN A 159 0.35 -3.89 -24.67
CA GLN A 159 0.42 -2.65 -25.43
C GLN A 159 1.67 -1.83 -25.07
N VAL A 160 1.97 -1.70 -23.77
CA VAL A 160 3.15 -0.97 -23.30
C VAL A 160 4.43 -1.67 -23.72
N LEU A 161 4.53 -2.99 -23.54
CA LEU A 161 5.73 -3.75 -23.91
C LEU A 161 5.94 -3.78 -25.43
N ASP A 162 4.88 -3.99 -26.22
CA ASP A 162 4.94 -3.97 -27.68
C ASP A 162 5.40 -2.60 -28.19
N ALA A 163 4.95 -1.50 -27.56
CA ALA A 163 5.41 -0.15 -27.90
C ALA A 163 6.90 0.08 -27.58
N MET A 164 7.44 -0.55 -26.54
CA MET A 164 8.87 -0.50 -26.23
C MET A 164 9.72 -1.32 -27.22
N LEU A 165 9.16 -2.42 -27.73
CA LEU A 165 9.83 -3.31 -28.68
C LEU A 165 9.71 -2.84 -30.14
N ALA A 166 8.76 -1.93 -30.43
CA ALA A 166 8.60 -1.34 -31.75
C ALA A 166 9.86 -0.53 -32.12
N ASN A 167 10.59 -0.99 -33.13
CA ASN A 167 11.65 -0.19 -33.74
C ASN A 167 10.99 0.99 -34.49
N PRO A 168 11.37 2.25 -34.20
CA PRO A 168 10.97 3.35 -35.06
C PRO A 168 11.67 3.14 -36.41
N GLU A 169 10.92 2.80 -37.46
CA GLU A 169 11.49 2.84 -38.81
C GLU A 169 11.99 4.28 -39.07
N PRO A 170 13.21 4.47 -39.60
CA PRO A 170 13.64 5.79 -40.02
C PRO A 170 12.71 6.25 -41.14
N GLU A 171 12.06 7.40 -40.94
CA GLU A 171 11.25 8.07 -41.96
C GLU A 171 12.05 8.13 -43.26
N ARG A 172 11.63 7.34 -44.26
CA ARG A 172 12.18 7.43 -45.62
C ARG A 172 11.62 8.72 -46.22
N LEU A 173 12.44 9.77 -46.19
CA LEU A 173 12.31 10.97 -47.01
C LEU A 173 12.34 10.64 -48.51
#